data_AF-A0A3T0GHS7-F1
#
_entry.id   AF-A0A3T0GHS7-F1
#
_cell.length_a   1.000
_cell.length_b   1.000
_cell.length_c   1.000
_cell.angle_alpha   90.00
_cell.angle_beta   90.00
_cell.angle_gamma   90.00
#
_symmetry.space_group_name_H-M   'P 1'
#
loop_
_entity.id
_entity.type
_entity.pdbx_description
1 polymer ?
#
loop_
_entity_poly.entity_id
_entity_poly.type
_entity_poly.pdbx_seq_one_letter_code
_entity_poly.pdbx_strand_id
1 'polypeptide(L)'
;MSNLLNKYNTFYFIASSLATLTLLTSLALINVPSSLILALAVLSVLALMILYKIIIDTRKVGKEFAHKELELTQEKHNLYEEGRKFGQKIEAERKSFLKEKKSLEEKLEAKMIHIIGITDELEKVTKEKDELAAQEKELLHKISYLCKQLQEKEATLTEREKHIMELKRKIDNNKHEELNKEIEKLFKENEELSKEIDKLRKEKHMLYTQKEELYKRQEELCVALDELHYKFKEIDQKNKNLSQELKRKFEELDKADGLIKNQSFELDKIRQDCNNKVKNLRNSLLERDSQIKQLQYVIEKVEESIRENREIKDYSTKIILGETQKIKFILGELAQFTPVNGSKTSEETSDSLQEDLGYASRSPTPTRLSGSVSVQSIASGPIPEYGL
;
A
#
# COMPACT_ATOMS: atom_id res chain seq x y z
N MET A 1 162.65 -0.53 27.32
CA MET A 1 163.76 -0.19 26.40
C MET A 1 164.78 0.64 27.17
N SER A 2 166.07 0.31 27.03
CA SER A 2 167.25 1.12 27.43
C SER A 2 167.61 1.18 28.93
N ASN A 3 168.03 0.04 29.50
CA ASN A 3 168.80 0.02 30.76
C ASN A 3 170.27 -0.36 30.48
N LEU A 4 170.88 0.39 29.54
CA LEU A 4 172.25 0.18 29.03
C LEU A 4 173.35 0.69 29.98
N LEU A 5 172.99 1.05 31.22
CA LEU A 5 173.90 1.42 32.31
C LEU A 5 173.55 0.61 33.57
N ASN A 6 173.54 -0.71 33.44
CA ASN A 6 173.49 -1.60 34.60
C ASN A 6 174.77 -1.40 35.45
N LYS A 7 174.60 -1.36 36.78
CA LYS A 7 175.62 -1.15 37.83
C LYS A 7 176.95 -1.90 37.60
N TYR A 8 176.87 -3.04 36.91
CA TYR A 8 178.01 -3.88 36.55
C TYR A 8 178.98 -3.24 35.54
N ASN A 9 178.51 -2.43 34.58
CA ASN A 9 179.38 -1.78 33.59
C ASN A 9 180.17 -0.61 34.19
N THR A 10 179.59 0.11 35.15
CA THR A 10 180.30 1.17 35.90
C THR A 10 181.46 0.61 36.71
N PHE A 11 181.28 -0.60 37.27
CA PHE A 11 182.32 -1.31 38.00
C PHE A 11 183.48 -1.74 37.10
N TYR A 12 183.20 -2.27 35.91
CA TYR A 12 184.22 -2.62 34.91
C TYR A 12 185.02 -1.42 34.43
N PHE A 13 184.39 -0.24 34.31
CA PHE A 13 185.08 0.97 33.87
C PHE A 13 185.98 1.58 34.97
N ILE A 14 185.55 1.54 36.24
CA ILE A 14 186.39 1.93 37.40
C ILE A 14 187.59 0.98 37.53
N ALA A 15 187.37 -0.33 37.41
CA ALA A 15 188.44 -1.33 37.44
C ALA A 15 189.44 -1.16 36.28
N SER A 16 188.94 -0.86 35.08
CA SER A 16 189.79 -0.59 33.90
C SER A 16 190.59 0.70 34.05
N SER A 17 189.98 1.76 34.59
CA SER A 17 190.66 3.04 34.85
C SER A 17 191.75 2.91 35.93
N LEU A 18 191.47 2.15 36.98
CA LEU A 18 192.45 1.83 38.04
C LEU A 18 193.60 0.98 37.49
N ALA A 19 193.31 0.01 36.62
CA ALA A 19 194.33 -0.78 35.93
C ALA A 19 195.21 0.10 35.01
N THR A 20 194.63 1.05 34.24
CA THR A 20 195.42 1.98 33.42
C THR A 20 196.25 2.95 34.26
N LEU A 21 195.77 3.39 35.43
CA LEU A 21 196.53 4.23 36.35
C LEU A 21 197.73 3.46 36.94
N THR A 22 197.53 2.17 37.25
CA THR A 22 198.58 1.25 37.73
C THR A 22 199.60 0.93 36.63
N LEU A 23 199.16 0.88 35.38
CA LEU A 23 200.02 0.71 34.21
C LEU A 23 200.83 1.99 33.91
N LEU A 24 200.24 3.18 34.13
CA LEU A 24 200.93 4.47 34.01
C LEU A 24 202.00 4.70 35.08
N THR A 25 201.77 4.27 36.33
CA THR A 25 202.80 4.33 37.40
C THR A 25 203.93 3.33 37.19
N SER A 26 203.65 2.17 36.59
CA SER A 26 204.69 1.19 36.25
C SER A 26 205.48 1.57 34.99
N LEU A 27 204.88 2.32 34.05
CA LEU A 27 205.60 2.83 32.88
C LEU A 27 206.49 4.05 33.19
N ALA A 28 206.21 4.82 34.25
CA ALA A 28 207.06 5.94 34.68
C ALA A 28 208.44 5.50 35.25
N LEU A 29 208.60 4.22 35.60
CA LEU A 29 209.86 3.62 36.09
C LEU A 29 210.78 3.14 34.96
N ILE A 30 210.29 3.08 33.72
CA ILE A 30 211.03 2.65 32.55
C ILE A 30 211.12 3.87 31.65
N ASN A 31 212.32 4.25 31.24
CA ASN A 31 212.59 5.48 30.51
C ASN A 31 211.99 5.42 29.08
N VAL A 32 210.66 5.60 28.99
CA VAL A 32 209.83 5.65 27.78
C VAL A 32 209.70 7.10 27.31
N PRO A 33 209.72 7.39 26.00
CA PRO A 33 209.66 8.75 25.46
C PRO A 33 208.40 9.53 25.89
N SER A 34 208.60 10.78 26.33
CA SER A 34 207.62 11.66 26.98
C SER A 34 206.39 12.02 26.14
N SER A 35 206.41 11.80 24.82
CA SER A 35 205.29 12.08 23.91
C SER A 35 204.08 11.17 24.12
N LEU A 36 204.28 9.95 24.63
CA LEU A 36 203.19 8.99 24.87
C LEU A 36 202.37 9.32 26.13
N ILE A 37 203.05 9.84 27.17
CA ILE A 37 202.43 10.21 28.45
C ILE A 37 201.44 11.38 28.26
N LEU A 38 201.79 12.35 27.42
CA LEU A 38 200.95 13.51 27.16
C LEU A 38 199.67 13.14 26.39
N ALA A 39 199.76 12.23 25.41
CA ALA A 39 198.61 11.78 24.64
C ALA A 39 197.59 11.02 25.52
N LEU A 40 198.05 10.18 26.46
CA LEU A 40 197.17 9.49 27.41
C LEU A 40 196.50 10.46 28.40
N ALA A 41 197.19 11.50 28.85
CA ALA A 41 196.61 12.51 29.75
C ALA A 41 195.48 13.30 29.06
N VAL A 42 195.65 13.69 27.79
CA VAL A 42 194.61 14.40 27.03
C VAL A 42 193.40 13.49 26.79
N LEU A 43 193.60 12.20 26.50
CA LEU A 43 192.49 11.24 26.36
C LEU A 43 191.71 11.05 27.67
N SER A 44 192.41 11.03 28.81
CA SER A 44 191.80 10.91 30.14
C SER A 44 190.89 12.10 30.48
N VAL A 45 191.33 13.32 30.18
CA VAL A 45 190.52 14.53 30.41
C VAL A 45 189.28 14.56 29.51
N LEU A 46 189.39 14.15 28.25
CA LEU A 46 188.25 14.10 27.33
C LEU A 46 187.21 13.07 27.78
N ALA A 47 187.66 11.90 28.26
CA ALA A 47 186.80 10.87 28.81
C ALA A 47 186.03 11.35 30.04
N LEU A 48 186.67 12.11 30.93
CA LEU A 48 186.02 12.70 32.10
C LEU A 48 184.96 13.75 31.73
N MET A 49 185.22 14.60 30.73
CA MET A 49 184.23 15.58 30.26
C MET A 49 182.97 14.92 29.67
N ILE A 50 183.16 13.86 28.87
CA ILE A 50 182.04 13.08 28.30
C ILE A 50 181.24 12.42 29.44
N LEU A 51 181.94 11.85 30.44
CA LEU A 51 181.30 11.23 31.59
C LEU A 51 180.47 12.24 32.41
N TYR A 52 181.00 13.44 32.64
CA TYR A 52 180.29 14.48 33.38
C TYR A 52 179.02 14.95 32.66
N LYS A 53 179.06 15.06 31.33
CA LYS A 53 177.89 15.42 30.51
C LYS A 53 176.80 14.34 30.54
N ILE A 54 177.19 13.06 30.46
CA ILE A 54 176.26 11.92 30.55
C ILE A 54 175.55 11.90 31.91
N ILE A 55 176.24 12.19 33.02
CA ILE A 55 175.67 12.19 34.37
C ILE A 55 174.65 13.33 34.56
N ILE A 56 174.92 14.52 34.03
CA ILE A 56 173.98 15.64 34.11
C ILE A 56 172.71 15.36 33.28
N ASP A 57 172.87 14.86 32.06
CA ASP A 57 171.74 14.55 31.19
C ASP A 57 170.89 13.41 31.78
N THR A 58 171.50 12.37 32.35
CA THR A 58 170.74 11.29 33.03
C THR A 58 170.02 11.77 34.28
N ARG A 59 170.55 12.75 35.03
CA ARG A 59 169.86 13.32 36.20
C ARG A 59 168.64 14.16 35.81
N LYS A 60 168.69 14.85 34.66
CA LYS A 60 167.55 15.60 34.13
C LYS A 60 166.46 14.66 33.63
N VAL A 61 166.83 13.61 32.88
CA VAL A 61 165.89 12.57 32.41
C VAL A 61 165.26 11.83 33.59
N GLY A 62 166.01 11.52 34.66
CA GLY A 62 165.48 10.86 35.85
C GLY A 62 164.42 11.69 36.60
N LYS A 63 164.58 13.03 36.67
CA LYS A 63 163.57 13.91 37.27
C LYS A 63 162.30 14.03 36.40
N GLU A 64 162.45 14.11 35.09
CA GLU A 64 161.31 14.10 34.17
C GLU A 64 160.58 12.75 34.19
N PHE A 65 161.30 11.63 34.39
CA PHE A 65 160.71 10.31 34.51
C PHE A 65 159.93 10.15 35.82
N ALA A 66 160.49 10.58 36.95
CA ALA A 66 159.80 10.53 38.25
C ALA A 66 158.54 11.43 38.28
N HIS A 67 158.58 12.58 37.61
CA HIS A 67 157.40 13.44 37.49
C HIS A 67 156.31 12.80 36.62
N LYS A 68 156.69 12.23 35.47
CA LYS A 68 155.76 11.50 34.60
C LYS A 68 155.17 10.26 35.27
N GLU A 69 155.95 9.54 36.07
CA GLU A 69 155.46 8.35 36.78
C GLU A 69 154.41 8.71 37.85
N LEU A 70 154.58 9.86 38.52
CA LEU A 70 153.60 10.40 39.46
C LEU A 70 152.33 10.90 38.76
N GLU A 71 152.48 11.56 37.61
CA GLU A 71 151.37 12.02 36.77
C GLU A 71 150.55 10.83 36.23
N LEU A 72 151.22 9.76 35.79
CA LEU A 72 150.59 8.53 35.32
C LEU A 72 149.84 7.77 36.42
N THR A 73 150.34 7.81 37.65
CA THR A 73 149.66 7.20 38.81
C THR A 73 148.43 8.01 39.21
N GLN A 74 148.49 9.33 39.14
CA GLN A 74 147.34 10.20 39.38
C GLN A 74 146.28 10.08 38.28
N GLU A 75 146.70 10.01 37.01
CA GLU A 75 145.80 9.81 35.86
C GLU A 75 145.12 8.43 35.93
N LYS A 76 145.85 7.37 36.29
CA LYS A 76 145.25 6.06 36.56
C LYS A 76 144.20 6.10 37.67
N HIS A 77 144.46 6.86 38.74
CA HIS A 77 143.49 6.99 39.82
C HIS A 77 142.24 7.77 39.39
N ASN A 78 142.41 8.84 38.62
CA ASN A 78 141.32 9.62 38.05
C ASN A 78 140.46 8.77 37.09
N LEU A 79 141.08 8.01 36.19
CA LEU A 79 140.37 7.09 35.29
C LEU A 79 139.59 6.01 36.05
N TYR A 80 140.14 5.52 37.18
CA TYR A 80 139.45 4.55 38.03
C TYR A 80 138.23 5.17 38.75
N GLU A 81 138.36 6.40 39.26
CA GLU A 81 137.24 7.15 39.84
C GLU A 81 136.17 7.50 38.80
N GLU A 82 136.58 7.91 37.60
CA GLU A 82 135.67 8.23 36.50
C GLU A 82 134.95 6.97 35.98
N GLY A 83 135.67 5.86 35.83
CA GLY A 83 135.10 4.55 35.53
C GLY A 83 134.10 4.09 36.58
N ARG A 84 134.36 4.34 37.87
CA ARG A 84 133.41 4.04 38.96
C ARG A 84 132.17 4.93 38.90
N LYS A 85 132.33 6.24 38.72
CA LYS A 85 131.20 7.19 38.58
C LYS A 85 130.34 6.85 37.37
N PHE A 86 130.97 6.51 36.25
CA PHE A 86 130.29 6.07 35.04
C PHE A 86 129.56 4.74 35.25
N GLY A 87 130.19 3.77 35.91
CA GLY A 87 129.56 2.51 36.31
C GLY A 87 128.33 2.73 37.21
N GLN A 88 128.44 3.60 38.23
CA GLN A 88 127.32 3.96 39.10
C GLN A 88 126.18 4.65 38.34
N LYS A 89 126.51 5.55 37.39
CA LYS A 89 125.51 6.22 36.55
C LYS A 89 124.78 5.23 35.65
N ILE A 90 125.50 4.35 34.97
CA ILE A 90 124.92 3.27 34.15
C ILE A 90 124.02 2.37 35.00
N GLU A 91 124.44 2.03 36.22
CA GLU A 91 123.67 1.16 37.09
C GLU A 91 122.39 1.85 37.60
N ALA A 92 122.45 3.14 37.90
CA ALA A 92 121.28 3.94 38.23
C ALA A 92 120.28 4.03 37.06
N GLU A 93 120.77 4.29 35.84
CA GLU A 93 119.95 4.31 34.62
C GLU A 93 119.34 2.94 34.31
N ARG A 94 120.11 1.85 34.45
CA ARG A 94 119.57 0.49 34.31
C ARG A 94 118.44 0.22 35.29
N LYS A 95 118.59 0.65 36.55
CA LYS A 95 117.53 0.50 37.57
C LYS A 95 116.31 1.36 37.25
N SER A 96 116.47 2.59 36.77
CA SER A 96 115.33 3.43 36.36
C SER A 96 114.61 2.86 35.15
N PHE A 97 115.34 2.42 34.11
CA PHE A 97 114.76 1.78 32.93
C PHE A 97 114.04 0.47 33.29
N LEU A 98 114.60 -0.34 34.19
CA LEU A 98 113.94 -1.57 34.64
C LEU A 98 112.62 -1.27 35.35
N LYS A 99 112.58 -0.21 36.17
CA LYS A 99 111.35 0.23 36.85
C LYS A 99 110.31 0.75 35.84
N GLU A 100 110.74 1.51 34.85
CA GLU A 100 109.86 2.01 33.79
C GLU A 100 109.31 0.86 32.93
N LYS A 101 110.16 -0.08 32.51
CA LYS A 101 109.76 -1.29 31.78
C LYS A 101 108.67 -2.04 32.55
N LYS A 102 108.88 -2.28 33.85
CA LYS A 102 107.89 -2.97 34.69
C LYS A 102 106.57 -2.20 34.77
N SER A 103 106.62 -0.88 34.94
CA SER A 103 105.40 -0.05 34.94
C SER A 103 104.65 -0.06 33.60
N LEU A 104 105.38 -0.11 32.48
CA LEU A 104 104.78 -0.21 31.15
C LEU A 104 104.17 -1.60 30.90
N GLU A 105 104.81 -2.67 31.37
CA GLU A 105 104.26 -4.04 31.33
C GLU A 105 102.95 -4.12 32.12
N GLU A 106 102.90 -3.59 33.35
CA GLU A 106 101.67 -3.54 34.16
C GLU A 106 100.55 -2.72 33.48
N LYS A 107 100.88 -1.58 32.86
CA LYS A 107 99.91 -0.78 32.09
C LYS A 107 99.42 -1.51 30.85
N LEU A 108 100.28 -2.28 30.18
CA LEU A 108 99.92 -3.06 28.99
C LEU A 108 98.96 -4.19 29.39
N GLU A 109 99.26 -4.90 30.47
CA GLU A 109 98.41 -5.97 31.01
C GLU A 109 97.02 -5.43 31.40
N ALA A 110 96.96 -4.31 32.12
CA ALA A 110 95.69 -3.66 32.47
C ALA A 110 94.86 -3.26 31.23
N LYS A 111 95.51 -2.72 30.18
CA LYS A 111 94.84 -2.42 28.90
C LYS A 111 94.36 -3.67 28.18
N MET A 112 95.13 -4.76 28.25
CA MET A 112 94.76 -6.03 27.63
C MET A 112 93.51 -6.64 28.29
N ILE A 113 93.45 -6.62 29.62
CA ILE A 113 92.24 -7.03 30.38
C ILE A 113 91.04 -6.17 29.99
N HIS A 114 91.23 -4.85 29.90
CA HIS A 114 90.15 -3.94 29.50
C HIS A 114 89.66 -4.18 28.06
N ILE A 115 90.57 -4.47 27.11
CA ILE A 115 90.21 -4.82 25.72
C ILE A 115 89.39 -6.12 25.69
N ILE A 116 89.76 -7.12 26.47
CA ILE A 116 88.98 -8.37 26.60
C ILE A 116 87.57 -8.05 27.11
N GLY A 117 87.45 -7.25 28.16
CA GLY A 117 86.15 -6.81 28.69
C GLY A 117 85.26 -6.11 27.67
N ILE A 118 85.81 -5.16 26.90
CA ILE A 118 85.09 -4.50 25.80
C ILE A 118 84.67 -5.51 24.73
N THR A 119 85.53 -6.48 24.41
CA THR A 119 85.25 -7.49 23.39
C THR A 119 84.07 -8.37 23.79
N ASP A 120 84.02 -8.79 25.06
CA ASP A 120 82.90 -9.57 25.61
C ASP A 120 81.58 -8.78 25.61
N GLU A 121 81.63 -7.49 25.96
CA GLU A 121 80.46 -6.60 25.89
C GLU A 121 79.98 -6.39 24.45
N LEU A 122 80.90 -6.21 23.51
CA LEU A 122 80.59 -6.06 22.09
C LEU A 122 79.93 -7.34 21.55
N GLU A 123 80.38 -8.53 21.96
CA GLU A 123 79.76 -9.80 21.59
C GLU A 123 78.33 -9.90 22.13
N LYS A 124 78.09 -9.53 23.39
CA LYS A 124 76.74 -9.51 23.99
C LYS A 124 75.79 -8.57 23.24
N VAL A 125 76.22 -7.33 22.98
CA VAL A 125 75.43 -6.34 22.24
C VAL A 125 75.14 -6.82 20.81
N THR A 126 76.08 -7.52 20.18
CA THR A 126 75.87 -8.09 18.85
C THR A 126 74.78 -9.16 18.87
N LYS A 127 74.77 -10.06 19.87
CA LYS A 127 73.73 -11.07 20.03
C LYS A 127 72.36 -10.45 20.27
N GLU A 128 72.26 -9.48 21.18
CA GLU A 128 71.00 -8.77 21.46
C GLU A 128 70.47 -8.04 20.21
N LYS A 129 71.35 -7.42 19.42
CA LYS A 129 70.99 -6.79 18.15
C LYS A 129 70.40 -7.80 17.16
N ASP A 130 71.00 -8.98 17.04
CA ASP A 130 70.52 -10.03 16.13
C ASP A 130 69.16 -10.59 16.57
N GLU A 131 68.95 -10.78 17.89
CA GLU A 131 67.66 -11.18 18.45
C GLU A 131 66.56 -10.13 18.21
N LEU A 132 66.85 -8.86 18.43
CA LEU A 132 65.93 -7.76 18.14
C LEU A 132 65.60 -7.67 16.64
N ALA A 133 66.58 -7.86 15.76
CA ALA A 133 66.36 -7.89 14.32
C ALA A 133 65.48 -9.06 13.88
N ALA A 134 65.56 -10.21 14.55
CA ALA A 134 64.67 -11.35 14.32
C ALA A 134 63.23 -11.04 14.76
N GLN A 135 63.05 -10.43 15.94
CA GLN A 135 61.74 -10.02 16.45
C GLN A 135 61.08 -8.95 15.57
N GLU A 136 61.86 -7.98 15.08
CA GLU A 136 61.38 -6.94 14.16
C GLU A 136 60.82 -7.58 12.88
N LYS A 137 61.53 -8.55 12.29
CA LYS A 137 61.05 -9.29 11.11
C LYS A 137 59.76 -10.06 11.37
N GLU A 138 59.64 -10.72 12.53
CA GLU A 138 58.42 -11.44 12.90
C GLU A 138 57.23 -10.48 13.05
N LEU A 139 57.43 -9.35 13.72
CA LEU A 139 56.41 -8.32 13.89
C LEU A 139 55.99 -7.72 12.54
N LEU A 140 56.93 -7.43 11.64
CA LEU A 140 56.63 -6.96 10.29
C LEU A 140 55.78 -7.96 9.51
N HIS A 141 56.09 -9.26 9.61
CA HIS A 141 55.27 -10.31 8.98
C HIS A 141 53.85 -10.34 9.56
N LYS A 142 53.72 -10.23 10.90
CA LYS A 142 52.42 -10.20 11.57
C LYS A 142 51.59 -8.97 11.20
N ILE A 143 52.22 -7.79 11.11
CA ILE A 143 51.59 -6.56 10.65
C ILE A 143 51.09 -6.72 9.22
N SER A 144 51.93 -7.25 8.32
CA SER A 144 51.55 -7.49 6.92
C SER A 144 50.34 -8.41 6.79
N TYR A 145 50.33 -9.51 7.57
CA TYR A 145 49.20 -10.44 7.60
C TYR A 145 47.91 -9.80 8.11
N LEU A 146 47.98 -8.99 9.17
CA LEU A 146 46.84 -8.27 9.71
C LEU A 146 46.32 -7.20 8.75
N CYS A 147 47.20 -6.46 8.07
CA CYS A 147 46.80 -5.50 7.04
C CYS A 147 46.02 -6.17 5.91
N LYS A 148 46.45 -7.37 5.47
CA LYS A 148 45.75 -8.13 4.44
C LYS A 148 44.35 -8.55 4.89
N GLN A 149 44.21 -9.06 6.12
CA GLN A 149 42.89 -9.37 6.68
C GLN A 149 41.99 -8.14 6.80
N LEU A 150 42.55 -7.00 7.19
CA LEU A 150 41.79 -5.75 7.33
C LEU A 150 41.23 -5.31 5.98
N GLN A 151 42.05 -5.36 4.92
CA GLN A 151 41.62 -5.08 3.55
C GLN A 151 40.52 -6.03 3.06
N GLU A 152 40.64 -7.33 3.34
CA GLU A 152 39.59 -8.30 3.01
C GLU A 152 38.28 -7.96 3.75
N LYS A 153 38.35 -7.62 5.04
CA LYS A 153 37.17 -7.23 5.82
C LYS A 153 36.52 -5.95 5.31
N GLU A 154 37.32 -4.95 4.97
CA GLU A 154 36.86 -3.69 4.37
C GLU A 154 36.13 -3.93 3.03
N ALA A 155 36.71 -4.76 2.16
CA ALA A 155 36.06 -5.16 0.91
C ALA A 155 34.71 -5.86 1.18
N THR A 156 34.63 -6.78 2.15
CA THR A 156 33.36 -7.42 2.49
C THR A 156 32.32 -6.46 3.07
N LEU A 157 32.75 -5.44 3.82
CA LEU A 157 31.86 -4.42 4.37
C LEU A 157 31.27 -3.56 3.25
N THR A 158 32.10 -3.08 2.33
CA THR A 158 31.62 -2.27 1.19
C THR A 158 30.62 -3.04 0.31
N GLU A 159 30.81 -4.35 0.11
CA GLU A 159 29.84 -5.17 -0.63
C GLU A 159 28.52 -5.36 0.14
N ARG A 160 28.60 -5.55 1.47
CA ARG A 160 27.40 -5.60 2.32
C ARG A 160 26.64 -4.28 2.32
N GLU A 161 27.32 -3.14 2.34
CA GLU A 161 26.68 -1.82 2.25
C GLU A 161 25.91 -1.65 0.93
N LYS A 162 26.48 -2.08 -0.20
CA LYS A 162 25.77 -2.09 -1.49
C LYS A 162 24.52 -2.96 -1.46
N HIS A 163 24.60 -4.17 -0.89
CA HIS A 163 23.44 -5.05 -0.75
C HIS A 163 22.35 -4.42 0.14
N ILE A 164 22.72 -3.76 1.23
CA ILE A 164 21.77 -3.06 2.10
C ILE A 164 21.05 -1.94 1.33
N MET A 165 21.79 -1.14 0.55
CA MET A 165 21.19 -0.07 -0.26
C MET A 165 20.21 -0.62 -1.31
N GLU A 166 20.55 -1.72 -2.00
CA GLU A 166 19.66 -2.33 -2.98
C GLU A 166 18.41 -2.94 -2.33
N LEU A 167 18.55 -3.59 -1.18
CA LEU A 167 17.40 -4.09 -0.42
C LEU A 167 16.49 -2.95 0.04
N LYS A 168 17.06 -1.84 0.53
CA LYS A 168 16.30 -0.65 0.91
C LYS A 168 15.51 -0.11 -0.27
N ARG A 169 16.14 0.03 -1.44
CA ARG A 169 15.48 0.46 -2.69
C ARG A 169 14.33 -0.47 -3.09
N LYS A 170 14.52 -1.79 -2.99
CA LYS A 170 13.47 -2.78 -3.29
C LYS A 170 12.30 -2.71 -2.32
N ILE A 171 12.58 -2.53 -1.02
CA ILE A 171 11.54 -2.37 0.01
C ILE A 171 10.74 -1.10 -0.24
N ASP A 172 11.42 0.02 -0.50
CA ASP A 172 10.79 1.31 -0.74
C ASP A 172 9.94 1.30 -2.02
N ASN A 173 10.40 0.67 -3.11
CA ASN A 173 9.67 0.61 -4.36
C ASN A 173 8.50 -0.39 -4.34
N ASN A 174 8.72 -1.66 -4.00
CA ASN A 174 7.69 -2.69 -4.19
C ASN A 174 6.51 -2.49 -3.25
N LYS A 175 6.77 -2.24 -1.95
CA LYS A 175 5.67 -2.08 -0.98
C LYS A 175 4.86 -0.84 -1.28
N HIS A 176 5.51 0.26 -1.66
CA HIS A 176 4.80 1.51 -1.88
C HIS A 176 3.99 1.48 -3.17
N GLU A 177 4.51 0.86 -4.23
CA GLU A 177 3.81 0.77 -5.52
C GLU A 177 2.61 -0.19 -5.47
N GLU A 178 2.75 -1.37 -4.84
CA GLU A 178 1.64 -2.31 -4.66
C GLU A 178 0.53 -1.69 -3.80
N LEU A 179 0.91 -1.06 -2.67
CA LEU A 179 -0.05 -0.41 -1.77
C LEU A 179 -0.76 0.76 -2.47
N ASN A 180 -0.05 1.55 -3.28
CA ASN A 180 -0.64 2.66 -4.03
C ASN A 180 -1.64 2.16 -5.08
N LYS A 181 -1.34 1.06 -5.80
CA LYS A 181 -2.26 0.44 -6.77
C LYS A 181 -3.54 -0.05 -6.09
N GLU A 182 -3.42 -0.65 -4.91
CA GLU A 182 -4.57 -1.12 -4.15
C GLU A 182 -5.40 0.04 -3.57
N ILE A 183 -4.76 1.08 -3.05
CA ILE A 183 -5.43 2.32 -2.62
C ILE A 183 -6.21 2.95 -3.78
N GLU A 184 -5.63 3.02 -4.97
CA GLU A 184 -6.28 3.62 -6.13
C GLU A 184 -7.46 2.78 -6.65
N LYS A 185 -7.36 1.44 -6.56
CA LYS A 185 -8.49 0.53 -6.83
C LYS A 185 -9.64 0.77 -5.84
N LEU A 186 -9.34 0.80 -4.55
CA LEU A 186 -10.34 1.06 -3.49
C LEU A 186 -10.97 2.44 -3.64
N PHE A 187 -10.21 3.45 -4.08
CA PHE A 187 -10.73 4.79 -4.32
C PHE A 187 -11.78 4.79 -5.45
N LYS A 188 -11.52 4.06 -6.55
CA LYS A 188 -12.47 3.91 -7.66
C LYS A 188 -13.73 3.16 -7.23
N GLU A 189 -13.59 2.04 -6.52
CA GLU A 189 -14.72 1.28 -5.98
C GLU A 189 -15.59 2.14 -5.04
N ASN A 190 -14.97 2.96 -4.21
CA ASN A 190 -15.69 3.87 -3.30
C ASN A 190 -16.44 4.98 -4.06
N GLU A 191 -15.87 5.50 -5.16
CA GLU A 191 -16.54 6.48 -6.02
C GLU A 191 -17.78 5.88 -6.72
N GLU A 192 -17.67 4.65 -7.21
CA GLU A 192 -18.78 3.90 -7.82
C GLU A 192 -19.90 3.61 -6.80
N LEU A 193 -19.54 3.16 -5.60
CA LEU A 193 -20.50 2.94 -4.52
C LEU A 193 -21.22 4.24 -4.11
N SER A 194 -20.50 5.37 -4.06
CA SER A 194 -21.11 6.67 -3.79
C SER A 194 -22.14 7.05 -4.84
N LYS A 195 -21.85 6.81 -6.13
CA LYS A 195 -22.79 7.08 -7.23
C LYS A 195 -24.06 6.22 -7.11
N GLU A 196 -23.91 4.94 -6.76
CA GLU A 196 -25.06 4.04 -6.60
C GLU A 196 -25.91 4.41 -5.37
N ILE A 197 -25.28 4.82 -4.26
CA ILE A 197 -25.99 5.32 -3.07
C ILE A 197 -26.85 6.54 -3.42
N ASP A 198 -26.32 7.48 -4.20
CA ASP A 198 -27.08 8.68 -4.59
C ASP A 198 -28.23 8.36 -5.55
N LYS A 199 -28.06 7.38 -6.44
CA LYS A 199 -29.14 6.85 -7.29
C LYS A 199 -30.26 6.22 -6.45
N LEU A 200 -29.90 5.34 -5.51
CA LEU A 200 -30.86 4.69 -4.60
C LEU A 200 -31.59 5.70 -3.71
N ARG A 201 -30.92 6.77 -3.26
CA ARG A 201 -31.56 7.87 -2.53
C ARG A 201 -32.64 8.57 -3.36
N LYS A 202 -32.37 8.84 -4.64
CA LYS A 202 -33.35 9.45 -5.56
C LYS A 202 -34.53 8.51 -5.79
N GLU A 203 -34.28 7.23 -6.02
CA GLU A 203 -35.33 6.23 -6.21
C GLU A 203 -36.21 6.08 -4.96
N LYS A 204 -35.59 6.01 -3.77
CA LYS A 204 -36.31 5.98 -2.49
C LYS A 204 -37.24 7.20 -2.33
N HIS A 205 -36.77 8.39 -2.70
CA HIS A 205 -37.59 9.60 -2.64
C HIS A 205 -38.79 9.52 -3.60
N MET A 206 -38.58 9.07 -4.84
CA MET A 206 -39.65 8.91 -5.82
C MET A 206 -40.72 7.92 -5.34
N LEU A 207 -40.29 6.78 -4.78
CA LEU A 207 -41.20 5.78 -4.21
C LEU A 207 -41.99 6.34 -3.02
N TYR A 208 -41.37 7.17 -2.18
CA TYR A 208 -42.06 7.82 -1.06
C TYR A 208 -43.16 8.76 -1.57
N THR A 209 -42.86 9.58 -2.59
CA THR A 209 -43.85 10.45 -3.23
C THR A 209 -45.00 9.66 -3.85
N GLN A 210 -44.72 8.59 -4.59
CA GLN A 210 -45.75 7.72 -5.17
C GLN A 210 -46.63 7.06 -4.09
N LYS A 211 -46.03 6.63 -2.98
CA LYS A 211 -46.76 6.07 -1.84
C LYS A 211 -47.74 7.09 -1.25
N GLU A 212 -47.33 8.34 -1.12
CA GLU A 212 -48.17 9.42 -0.59
C GLU A 212 -49.33 9.77 -1.54
N GLU A 213 -49.09 9.79 -2.85
CA GLU A 213 -50.13 9.96 -3.87
C GLU A 213 -51.15 8.82 -3.85
N LEU A 214 -50.70 7.57 -3.68
CA LEU A 214 -51.59 6.42 -3.55
C LEU A 214 -52.47 6.51 -2.30
N TYR A 215 -51.93 6.98 -1.17
CA TYR A 215 -52.74 7.19 0.03
C TYR A 215 -53.81 8.26 -0.18
N LYS A 216 -53.47 9.39 -0.81
CA LYS A 216 -54.45 10.44 -1.13
C LYS A 216 -55.57 9.88 -2.03
N ARG A 217 -55.20 9.13 -3.06
CA ARG A 217 -56.18 8.49 -3.95
C ARG A 217 -57.05 7.45 -3.23
N GLN A 218 -56.48 6.71 -2.28
CA GLN A 218 -57.22 5.78 -1.45
C GLN A 218 -58.26 6.51 -0.58
N GLU A 219 -57.88 7.63 0.06
CA GLU A 219 -58.79 8.45 0.86
C GLU A 219 -59.93 9.02 0.01
N GLU A 220 -59.63 9.56 -1.18
CA GLU A 220 -60.64 10.05 -2.13
C GLU A 220 -61.65 8.96 -2.53
N LEU A 221 -61.16 7.74 -2.80
CA LEU A 221 -62.00 6.60 -3.14
C LEU A 221 -62.88 6.15 -1.97
N CYS A 222 -62.37 6.19 -0.74
CA CYS A 222 -63.17 5.91 0.46
C CYS A 222 -64.33 6.90 0.60
N VAL A 223 -64.07 8.20 0.43
CA VAL A 223 -65.12 9.23 0.46
C VAL A 223 -66.16 8.99 -0.63
N ALA A 224 -65.73 8.71 -1.87
CA ALA A 224 -66.65 8.43 -2.97
C ALA A 224 -67.51 7.18 -2.74
N LEU A 225 -66.95 6.15 -2.09
CA LEU A 225 -67.68 4.92 -1.74
C LEU A 225 -68.75 5.19 -0.68
N ASP A 226 -68.46 6.00 0.33
CA ASP A 226 -69.42 6.42 1.35
C ASP A 226 -70.58 7.22 0.75
N GLU A 227 -70.28 8.16 -0.17
CA GLU A 227 -71.30 8.92 -0.90
C GLU A 227 -72.21 8.00 -1.74
N LEU A 228 -71.63 7.03 -2.44
CA LEU A 228 -72.38 6.08 -3.24
C LEU A 228 -73.28 5.19 -2.35
N HIS A 229 -72.76 4.77 -1.19
CA HIS A 229 -73.53 4.00 -0.21
C HIS A 229 -74.73 4.81 0.31
N TYR A 230 -74.56 6.10 0.57
CA TYR A 230 -75.66 7.00 0.94
C TYR A 230 -76.73 7.11 -0.17
N LYS A 231 -76.31 7.34 -1.41
CA LYS A 231 -77.22 7.37 -2.58
C LYS A 231 -77.99 6.06 -2.74
N PHE A 232 -77.34 4.92 -2.53
CA PHE A 232 -77.98 3.62 -2.62
C PHE A 232 -79.07 3.46 -1.55
N LYS A 233 -78.82 3.89 -0.31
CA LYS A 233 -79.84 3.91 0.76
C LYS A 233 -81.02 4.81 0.42
N GLU A 234 -80.76 5.98 -0.17
CA GLU A 234 -81.82 6.90 -0.60
C GLU A 234 -82.71 6.27 -1.69
N ILE A 235 -82.11 5.63 -2.69
CA ILE A 235 -82.83 4.92 -3.76
C ILE A 235 -83.63 3.74 -3.20
N ASP A 236 -83.05 2.94 -2.31
CA ASP A 236 -83.74 1.81 -1.67
C ASP A 236 -84.99 2.28 -0.92
N GLN A 237 -84.88 3.41 -0.20
CA GLN A 237 -86.03 4.00 0.49
C GLN A 237 -87.10 4.52 -0.49
N LYS A 238 -86.70 5.19 -1.58
CA LYS A 238 -87.64 5.62 -2.63
C LYS A 238 -88.35 4.44 -3.28
N ASN A 239 -87.64 3.36 -3.59
CA ASN A 239 -88.22 2.14 -4.16
C ASN A 239 -89.21 1.47 -3.21
N LYS A 240 -88.91 1.42 -1.90
CA LYS A 240 -89.86 0.94 -0.88
C LYS A 240 -91.15 1.77 -0.87
N ASN A 241 -91.03 3.09 -0.91
CA ASN A 241 -92.19 3.99 -0.93
C ASN A 241 -93.03 3.81 -2.21
N LEU A 242 -92.39 3.77 -3.38
CA LEU A 242 -93.07 3.54 -4.67
C LEU A 242 -93.75 2.17 -4.73
N SER A 243 -93.10 1.12 -4.21
CA SER A 243 -93.68 -0.22 -4.14
C SER A 243 -94.95 -0.25 -3.27
N GLN A 244 -94.94 0.45 -2.13
CA GLN A 244 -96.14 0.61 -1.30
C GLN A 244 -97.25 1.40 -2.01
N GLU A 245 -96.90 2.47 -2.72
CA GLU A 245 -97.86 3.25 -3.49
C GLU A 245 -98.49 2.45 -4.62
N LEU A 246 -97.67 1.71 -5.37
CA LEU A 246 -98.13 0.81 -6.42
C LEU A 246 -99.10 -0.24 -5.87
N LYS A 247 -98.79 -0.84 -4.72
CA LYS A 247 -99.67 -1.78 -4.04
C LYS A 247 -101.03 -1.16 -3.69
N ARG A 248 -101.04 0.07 -3.15
CA ARG A 248 -102.30 0.80 -2.86
C ARG A 248 -103.10 1.05 -4.13
N LYS A 249 -102.45 1.41 -5.25
CA LYS A 249 -103.12 1.62 -6.53
C LYS A 249 -103.74 0.35 -7.10
N PHE A 250 -103.09 -0.80 -6.96
CA PHE A 250 -103.71 -2.09 -7.29
C PHE A 250 -104.93 -2.37 -6.41
N GLU A 251 -104.85 -2.15 -5.09
CA GLU A 251 -106.00 -2.32 -4.19
C GLU A 251 -107.17 -1.37 -4.52
N GLU A 252 -106.90 -0.14 -4.93
CA GLU A 252 -107.91 0.81 -5.43
C GLU A 252 -108.56 0.31 -6.74
N LEU A 253 -107.74 -0.20 -7.66
CA LEU A 253 -108.21 -0.72 -8.94
C LEU A 253 -109.11 -1.96 -8.74
N ASP A 254 -108.71 -2.90 -7.89
CA ASP A 254 -109.50 -4.09 -7.56
C ASP A 254 -110.88 -3.73 -6.96
N LYS A 255 -110.92 -2.70 -6.10
CA LYS A 255 -112.18 -2.17 -5.56
C LYS A 255 -113.05 -1.56 -6.65
N ALA A 256 -112.46 -0.78 -7.55
CA ALA A 256 -113.17 -0.16 -8.66
C ALA A 256 -113.74 -1.22 -9.63
N ASP A 257 -112.96 -2.25 -9.96
CA ASP A 257 -113.41 -3.38 -10.78
C ASP A 257 -114.59 -4.13 -10.11
N GLY A 258 -114.51 -4.35 -8.81
CA GLY A 258 -115.63 -4.91 -8.03
C GLY A 258 -116.91 -4.06 -8.10
N LEU A 259 -116.79 -2.73 -8.01
CA LEU A 259 -117.93 -1.82 -8.16
C LEU A 259 -118.52 -1.85 -9.57
N ILE A 260 -117.68 -1.86 -10.60
CA ILE A 260 -118.09 -1.95 -12.01
C ILE A 260 -118.86 -3.25 -12.26
N LYS A 261 -118.36 -4.39 -11.77
CA LYS A 261 -119.04 -5.70 -11.86
C LYS A 261 -120.43 -5.66 -11.21
N ASN A 262 -120.54 -5.08 -10.02
CA ASN A 262 -121.83 -4.93 -9.33
C ASN A 262 -122.80 -4.03 -10.12
N GLN A 263 -122.32 -2.90 -10.64
CA GLN A 263 -123.15 -2.01 -11.47
C GLN A 263 -123.60 -2.70 -12.77
N SER A 264 -122.72 -3.47 -13.41
CA SER A 264 -123.06 -4.25 -14.60
C SER A 264 -124.17 -5.24 -14.30
N PHE A 265 -124.10 -5.95 -13.16
CA PHE A 265 -125.14 -6.90 -12.74
C PHE A 265 -126.50 -6.21 -12.51
N GLU A 266 -126.51 -5.04 -11.86
CA GLU A 266 -127.74 -4.27 -11.68
C GLU A 266 -128.30 -3.75 -13.01
N LEU A 267 -127.45 -3.29 -13.93
CA LEU A 267 -127.86 -2.89 -15.27
C LEU A 267 -128.45 -4.06 -16.07
N ASP A 268 -127.86 -5.25 -16.00
CA ASP A 268 -128.40 -6.45 -16.64
C ASP A 268 -129.78 -6.83 -16.07
N LYS A 269 -129.96 -6.71 -14.75
CA LYS A 269 -131.25 -6.93 -14.08
C LYS A 269 -132.30 -5.93 -14.54
N ILE A 270 -131.96 -4.63 -14.60
CA ILE A 270 -132.85 -3.59 -15.13
C ILE A 270 -133.19 -3.86 -16.59
N ARG A 271 -132.20 -4.23 -17.41
CA ARG A 271 -132.38 -4.59 -18.82
C ARG A 271 -133.34 -5.76 -18.98
N GLN A 272 -133.21 -6.79 -18.14
CA GLN A 272 -134.10 -7.94 -18.15
C GLN A 272 -135.53 -7.57 -17.73
N ASP A 273 -135.70 -6.74 -16.71
CA ASP A 273 -137.02 -6.26 -16.26
C ASP A 273 -137.70 -5.41 -17.35
N CYS A 274 -136.96 -4.48 -17.98
CA CYS A 274 -137.42 -3.73 -19.14
C CYS A 274 -137.83 -4.64 -20.30
N ASN A 275 -137.02 -5.64 -20.64
CA ASN A 275 -137.35 -6.61 -21.68
C ASN A 275 -138.64 -7.38 -21.37
N ASN A 276 -138.83 -7.81 -20.12
CA ASN A 276 -140.06 -8.47 -19.67
C ASN A 276 -141.27 -7.53 -19.76
N LYS A 277 -141.11 -6.27 -19.36
CA LYS A 277 -142.18 -5.26 -19.43
C LYS A 277 -142.56 -4.92 -20.86
N VAL A 278 -141.59 -4.75 -21.75
CA VAL A 278 -141.81 -4.56 -23.19
C VAL A 278 -142.53 -5.76 -23.79
N LYS A 279 -142.12 -6.99 -23.43
CA LYS A 279 -142.79 -8.22 -23.86
C LYS A 279 -144.25 -8.28 -23.40
N ASN A 280 -144.51 -7.93 -22.13
CA ASN A 280 -145.87 -7.88 -21.57
C ASN A 280 -146.74 -6.82 -22.27
N LEU A 281 -146.20 -5.62 -22.50
CA LEU A 281 -146.90 -4.57 -23.25
C LEU A 281 -147.20 -4.99 -24.68
N ARG A 282 -146.24 -5.64 -25.36
CA ARG A 282 -146.42 -6.17 -26.71
C ARG A 282 -147.54 -7.22 -26.75
N ASN A 283 -147.58 -8.12 -25.77
CA ASN A 283 -148.65 -9.12 -25.66
C ASN A 283 -150.02 -8.46 -25.40
N SER A 284 -150.08 -7.48 -24.50
CA SER A 284 -151.32 -6.74 -24.22
C SER A 284 -151.81 -5.92 -25.43
N LEU A 285 -150.88 -5.36 -26.22
CA LEU A 285 -151.20 -4.67 -27.45
C LEU A 285 -151.76 -5.63 -28.51
N LEU A 286 -151.16 -6.81 -28.67
CA LEU A 286 -151.68 -7.86 -29.56
C LEU A 286 -153.08 -8.33 -29.15
N GLU A 287 -153.34 -8.43 -27.84
CA GLU A 287 -154.67 -8.78 -27.31
C GLU A 287 -155.70 -7.68 -27.63
N ARG A 288 -155.36 -6.40 -27.41
CA ARG A 288 -156.19 -5.26 -27.79
C ARG A 288 -156.46 -5.22 -29.29
N ASP A 289 -155.44 -5.48 -30.12
CA ASP A 289 -155.58 -5.53 -31.58
C ASP A 289 -156.53 -6.65 -32.02
N SER A 290 -156.47 -7.81 -31.35
CA SER A 290 -157.42 -8.91 -31.54
C SER A 290 -158.85 -8.50 -31.15
N GLN A 291 -159.04 -7.81 -30.03
CA GLN A 291 -160.35 -7.29 -29.60
C GLN A 291 -160.91 -6.27 -30.58
N ILE A 292 -160.09 -5.36 -31.12
CA ILE A 292 -160.47 -4.39 -32.15
C ILE A 292 -160.95 -5.11 -33.41
N LYS A 293 -160.22 -6.14 -33.87
CA LYS A 293 -160.63 -6.96 -35.02
C LYS A 293 -161.97 -7.67 -34.79
N GLN A 294 -162.20 -8.20 -33.59
CA GLN A 294 -163.50 -8.80 -33.24
C GLN A 294 -164.64 -7.77 -33.26
N LEU A 295 -164.41 -6.57 -32.71
CA LEU A 295 -165.40 -5.48 -32.75
C LEU A 295 -165.69 -5.02 -34.19
N GLN A 296 -164.67 -4.92 -35.04
CA GLN A 296 -164.85 -4.63 -36.46
C GLN A 296 -165.76 -5.67 -37.14
N TYR A 297 -165.52 -6.95 -36.89
CA TYR A 297 -166.37 -8.03 -37.42
C TYR A 297 -167.83 -7.93 -36.94
N VAL A 298 -168.05 -7.69 -35.64
CA VAL A 298 -169.40 -7.51 -35.09
C VAL A 298 -170.10 -6.31 -35.73
N ILE A 299 -169.39 -5.20 -35.89
CA ILE A 299 -169.92 -4.00 -36.53
C ILE A 299 -170.31 -4.27 -37.98
N GLU A 300 -169.47 -4.97 -38.75
CA GLU A 300 -169.81 -5.37 -40.12
C GLU A 300 -171.07 -6.24 -40.17
N LYS A 301 -171.22 -7.18 -39.23
CA LYS A 301 -172.42 -8.01 -39.12
C LYS A 301 -173.68 -7.22 -38.75
N VAL A 302 -173.54 -6.23 -37.86
CA VAL A 302 -174.64 -5.30 -37.52
C VAL A 302 -175.00 -4.43 -38.73
N GLU A 303 -174.01 -3.90 -39.43
CA GLU A 303 -174.16 -3.10 -40.65
C GLU A 303 -174.90 -3.88 -41.76
N GLU A 304 -174.55 -5.16 -41.94
CA GLU A 304 -175.21 -6.11 -42.85
C GLU A 304 -176.66 -6.38 -42.41
N SER A 305 -176.87 -6.71 -41.13
CA SER A 305 -178.21 -6.99 -40.59
C SER A 305 -179.16 -5.79 -40.72
N ILE A 306 -178.67 -4.56 -40.54
CA ILE A 306 -179.49 -3.34 -40.68
C ILE A 306 -179.85 -3.08 -42.13
N ARG A 307 -178.95 -3.33 -43.09
CA ARG A 307 -179.25 -3.21 -44.53
C ARG A 307 -180.33 -4.21 -44.98
N GLU A 308 -180.32 -5.41 -44.43
CA GLU A 308 -181.22 -6.48 -44.84
C GLU A 308 -182.60 -6.43 -44.14
N ASN A 309 -182.70 -5.71 -43.02
CA ASN A 309 -183.93 -5.65 -42.23
C ASN A 309 -184.97 -4.70 -42.86
N ARG A 310 -185.97 -5.28 -43.52
CA ARG A 310 -187.05 -4.55 -44.23
C ARG A 310 -188.09 -3.90 -43.31
N GLU A 311 -188.07 -4.20 -42.01
CA GLU A 311 -189.01 -3.62 -41.03
C GLU A 311 -188.52 -2.28 -40.46
N ILE A 312 -187.24 -1.95 -40.62
CA ILE A 312 -186.67 -0.68 -40.17
C ILE A 312 -187.05 0.42 -41.16
N LYS A 313 -187.81 1.41 -40.69
CA LYS A 313 -188.20 2.57 -41.49
C LYS A 313 -186.96 3.33 -42.01
N ASP A 314 -187.03 3.75 -43.28
CA ASP A 314 -185.92 4.29 -44.07
C ASP A 314 -185.09 5.38 -43.37
N TYR A 315 -185.76 6.29 -42.64
CA TYR A 315 -185.08 7.34 -41.88
C TYR A 315 -184.18 6.79 -40.75
N SER A 316 -184.64 5.78 -40.03
CA SER A 316 -183.88 5.14 -38.94
C SER A 316 -182.70 4.33 -39.50
N THR A 317 -182.88 3.65 -40.63
CA THR A 317 -181.81 2.94 -41.33
C THR A 317 -180.65 3.88 -41.67
N LYS A 318 -180.95 5.09 -42.16
CA LYS A 318 -179.95 6.10 -42.52
C LYS A 318 -179.17 6.64 -41.32
N ILE A 319 -179.83 6.82 -40.18
CA ILE A 319 -179.18 7.25 -38.93
C ILE A 319 -178.26 6.14 -38.40
N ILE A 320 -178.76 4.91 -38.30
CA ILE A 320 -177.98 3.82 -37.70
C ILE A 320 -176.77 3.48 -38.59
N LEU A 321 -176.93 3.38 -39.92
CA LEU A 321 -175.78 3.21 -40.82
C LEU A 321 -174.79 4.38 -40.74
N GLY A 322 -175.28 5.61 -40.58
CA GLY A 322 -174.43 6.78 -40.38
C GLY A 322 -173.59 6.70 -39.10
N GLU A 323 -174.18 6.23 -37.99
CA GLU A 323 -173.45 6.00 -36.74
C GLU A 323 -172.53 4.78 -36.81
N THR A 324 -172.94 3.68 -37.46
CA THR A 324 -172.10 2.49 -37.66
C THR A 324 -170.85 2.82 -38.48
N GLN A 325 -170.97 3.65 -39.51
CA GLN A 325 -169.82 4.14 -40.28
C GLN A 325 -168.88 5.02 -39.46
N LYS A 326 -169.40 5.86 -38.55
CA LYS A 326 -168.54 6.63 -37.62
C LYS A 326 -167.76 5.70 -36.69
N ILE A 327 -168.40 4.66 -36.16
CA ILE A 327 -167.73 3.67 -35.30
C ILE A 327 -166.69 2.88 -36.11
N LYS A 328 -167.02 2.48 -37.34
CA LYS A 328 -166.09 1.80 -38.26
C LYS A 328 -164.89 2.68 -38.61
N PHE A 329 -165.10 3.99 -38.80
CA PHE A 329 -164.02 4.97 -39.03
C PHE A 329 -163.09 5.06 -37.81
N ILE A 330 -163.64 5.20 -36.60
CA ILE A 330 -162.85 5.26 -35.35
C ILE A 330 -162.06 3.97 -35.12
N LEU A 331 -162.66 2.80 -35.38
CA LEU A 331 -161.95 1.51 -35.31
C LEU A 331 -160.90 1.36 -36.42
N GLY A 332 -161.13 1.96 -37.59
CA GLY A 332 -160.15 2.02 -38.67
C GLY A 332 -158.91 2.83 -38.28
N GLU A 333 -159.09 3.96 -37.59
CA GLU A 333 -157.97 4.75 -37.04
C GLU A 333 -157.24 4.01 -35.92
N LEU A 334 -157.96 3.29 -35.06
CA LEU A 334 -157.37 2.48 -34.00
C LEU A 334 -156.60 1.25 -34.53
N ALA A 335 -157.04 0.63 -35.62
CA ALA A 335 -156.38 -0.52 -36.25
C ALA A 335 -155.18 -0.14 -37.15
N GLN A 336 -155.08 1.14 -37.56
CA GLN A 336 -153.93 1.64 -38.33
C GLN A 336 -152.66 1.86 -37.48
N PHE A 337 -152.73 1.61 -36.17
CA PHE A 337 -151.54 1.34 -35.37
C PHE A 337 -150.95 -0.03 -35.73
N THR A 338 -150.43 -0.13 -36.95
CA THR A 338 -149.45 -1.16 -37.27
C THR A 338 -148.23 -0.95 -36.36
N PRO A 339 -147.79 -1.96 -35.59
CA PRO A 339 -146.53 -1.86 -34.91
C PRO A 339 -145.47 -1.73 -36.00
N VAL A 340 -144.75 -0.61 -36.01
CA VAL A 340 -143.55 -0.45 -36.81
C VAL A 340 -142.72 -1.71 -36.63
N ASN A 341 -142.61 -2.47 -37.73
CA ASN A 341 -141.78 -3.66 -37.79
C ASN A 341 -140.41 -3.32 -37.25
N GLY A 342 -139.96 -4.15 -36.32
CA GLY A 342 -138.73 -3.93 -35.57
C GLY A 342 -137.55 -3.59 -36.47
N SER A 343 -136.84 -2.54 -36.10
CA SER A 343 -135.47 -2.34 -36.51
C SER A 343 -134.62 -3.46 -35.90
N LYS A 344 -134.41 -4.52 -36.69
CA LYS A 344 -133.16 -5.26 -36.67
C LYS A 344 -132.05 -4.27 -37.07
N THR A 345 -131.09 -4.06 -36.19
CA THR A 345 -129.68 -3.76 -36.51
C THR A 345 -128.85 -4.30 -35.33
N SER A 346 -128.22 -5.46 -35.56
CA SER A 346 -126.76 -5.72 -35.48
C SER A 346 -126.28 -5.87 -34.04
N GLU A 347 -125.95 -7.06 -33.49
CA GLU A 347 -125.03 -8.07 -34.04
C GLU A 347 -123.94 -7.43 -34.89
N GLU A 348 -122.91 -6.92 -34.23
CA GLU A 348 -121.54 -6.95 -34.74
C GLU A 348 -120.53 -6.92 -33.59
N THR A 349 -119.63 -7.90 -33.65
CA THR A 349 -118.26 -7.94 -33.12
C THR A 349 -118.07 -8.00 -31.59
N SER A 350 -118.17 -9.25 -31.10
CA SER A 350 -117.04 -9.84 -30.39
C SER A 350 -115.80 -9.78 -31.29
N ASP A 351 -114.77 -9.05 -30.90
CA ASP A 351 -113.42 -9.33 -31.36
C ASP A 351 -112.48 -9.44 -30.16
N SER A 352 -111.90 -10.62 -30.10
CA SER A 352 -110.82 -11.06 -29.23
C SER A 352 -109.59 -10.16 -29.35
N LEU A 353 -109.07 -9.71 -28.22
CA LEU A 353 -107.63 -9.48 -28.05
C LEU A 353 -107.19 -10.25 -26.82
N GLN A 354 -106.93 -11.53 -27.06
CA GLN A 354 -106.15 -12.40 -26.20
C GLN A 354 -104.74 -12.48 -26.79
N GLU A 355 -103.76 -12.48 -25.89
CA GLU A 355 -102.32 -12.74 -26.10
C GLU A 355 -101.54 -11.60 -26.80
N ASP A 356 -100.41 -11.13 -26.27
CA ASP A 356 -99.29 -11.99 -25.89
C ASP A 356 -98.40 -11.38 -24.79
N LEU A 357 -98.11 -12.21 -23.78
CA LEU A 357 -97.10 -12.02 -22.75
C LEU A 357 -95.76 -12.54 -23.29
N GLY A 358 -94.85 -11.63 -23.66
CA GLY A 358 -93.53 -11.99 -24.17
C GLY A 358 -92.39 -11.53 -23.26
N TYR A 359 -92.22 -12.17 -22.10
CA TYR A 359 -90.92 -12.19 -21.41
C TYR A 359 -89.99 -13.15 -22.18
N ALA A 360 -88.88 -12.64 -22.74
CA ALA A 360 -87.68 -13.46 -22.94
C ALA A 360 -86.42 -12.59 -23.07
N SER A 361 -85.58 -12.73 -22.06
CA SER A 361 -84.16 -12.42 -22.02
C SER A 361 -83.38 -12.95 -23.24
N ARG A 362 -82.41 -12.16 -23.75
CA ARG A 362 -81.02 -12.57 -24.05
C ARG A 362 -80.28 -11.50 -24.87
N SER A 363 -79.17 -11.02 -24.31
CA SER A 363 -78.00 -10.56 -25.07
C SER A 363 -77.42 -11.72 -25.91
N PRO A 364 -76.78 -11.47 -27.07
CA PRO A 364 -75.34 -11.15 -27.08
C PRO A 364 -74.85 -10.19 -28.20
N THR A 365 -73.95 -9.28 -27.81
CA THR A 365 -72.64 -8.86 -28.41
C THR A 365 -72.43 -8.73 -29.95
N PRO A 366 -71.34 -8.09 -30.41
CA PRO A 366 -71.19 -6.67 -30.73
C PRO A 366 -71.04 -6.39 -32.24
N THR A 367 -71.42 -5.19 -32.69
CA THR A 367 -71.11 -4.72 -34.05
C THR A 367 -69.66 -4.30 -34.16
N ARG A 368 -68.88 -5.09 -34.91
CA ARG A 368 -67.61 -4.71 -35.54
C ARG A 368 -67.89 -3.62 -36.58
N LEU A 369 -67.16 -2.50 -36.53
CA LEU A 369 -66.96 -1.63 -37.68
C LEU A 369 -65.49 -1.32 -37.85
N SER A 370 -65.08 -1.50 -39.10
CA SER A 370 -63.75 -1.46 -39.66
C SER A 370 -63.23 -0.04 -39.81
N GLY A 371 -61.92 0.14 -39.63
CA GLY A 371 -61.20 1.36 -39.94
C GLY A 371 -59.73 1.04 -40.17
N SER A 372 -59.42 0.61 -41.39
CA SER A 372 -58.10 0.24 -41.90
C SER A 372 -57.39 1.45 -42.53
N VAL A 373 -56.14 1.72 -42.13
CA VAL A 373 -55.05 2.33 -42.94
C VAL A 373 -53.72 1.81 -42.34
N SER A 374 -53.07 0.82 -42.95
CA SER A 374 -51.98 0.88 -43.95
C SER A 374 -50.62 1.34 -43.36
N VAL A 375 -49.73 0.39 -43.00
CA VAL A 375 -48.50 -0.07 -43.71
C VAL A 375 -47.25 0.78 -43.42
N GLN A 376 -46.23 0.20 -42.74
CA GLN A 376 -44.94 -0.13 -43.36
C GLN A 376 -44.04 -1.01 -42.47
N SER A 377 -43.58 -2.10 -43.07
CA SER A 377 -42.60 -3.07 -42.57
C SER A 377 -41.18 -2.52 -42.53
N ILE A 378 -40.36 -2.93 -41.55
CA ILE A 378 -38.96 -3.36 -41.78
C ILE A 378 -38.67 -4.57 -40.88
N ALA A 379 -38.02 -5.56 -41.48
CA ALA A 379 -37.67 -6.86 -40.93
C ALA A 379 -36.25 -6.88 -40.31
N SER A 380 -35.94 -8.04 -39.70
CA SER A 380 -34.62 -8.68 -39.56
C SER A 380 -33.98 -8.62 -38.16
N GLY A 381 -33.85 -9.81 -37.54
CA GLY A 381 -32.98 -10.09 -36.37
C GLY A 381 -31.49 -10.17 -36.75
N PRO A 382 -30.62 -10.98 -36.09
CA PRO A 382 -30.81 -11.84 -34.91
C PRO A 382 -29.75 -11.63 -33.78
N ILE A 383 -29.96 -12.36 -32.66
CA ILE A 383 -28.99 -12.77 -31.61
C ILE A 383 -27.81 -13.53 -32.30
N PRO A 384 -26.51 -13.57 -31.88
CA PRO A 384 -25.98 -13.72 -30.50
C PRO A 384 -24.66 -12.95 -30.17
N GLU A 385 -24.23 -12.98 -28.90
CA GLU A 385 -22.88 -13.50 -28.58
C GLU A 385 -22.68 -13.72 -27.08
N TYR A 386 -22.13 -14.90 -26.78
CA TYR A 386 -21.53 -15.31 -25.51
C TYR A 386 -20.24 -14.52 -25.27
N GLY A 387 -19.90 -14.25 -24.01
CA GLY A 387 -18.59 -13.71 -23.66
C GLY A 387 -18.27 -13.85 -22.17
N LEU A 388 -17.58 -14.97 -21.87
CA LEU A 388 -16.61 -15.23 -20.80
C LEU A 388 -16.97 -14.99 -19.32
#